data_AF-A0A1M4TL07-F1
#
_entry.id   AF-A0A1M4TL07-F1
#
_cell.length_a   1.000
_cell.length_b   1.000
_cell.length_c   1.000
_cell.angle_alpha   90.00
_cell.angle_beta   90.00
_cell.angle_gamma   90.00
#
_symmetry.space_group_name_H-M   'P 1'
#
loop_
_entity.id
_entity.type
_entity.pdbx_description
1 polymer ?
#
loop_
_entity_poly.entity_id
_entity_poly.type
_entity_poly.pdbx_seq_one_letter_code
_entity_poly.pdbx_strand_id
1 'polypeptide(L)'
;MAGSIEGNFREITTTDVLTTNDYHVSFSGTTVSVLNLPSMSATDNSISDFRGRKYYIKNNSTSSNLILTAVAGQTIRIGGNTVPANTYTVAPGVYGILTANGSNGWDLDLAVSTLPDTSWKLTSSGFNGTLNVLQPINTGTTYQTVNGSTVTITVPAGYTESRVVLKFDGWGDVSAGGAAMGSLRFQIVQTGVSAATYASTTMASWSVPFANGSTPYRYNFPAAYSISNLAPGTYTFNLQVIRESEAGAAVNGLTMWGIQARAEVYNRN
;
A
#
# COMPACT_ATOMS: atom_id res chain seq x y z
N MET A 1 -30.05 13.18 20.45
CA MET A 1 -29.05 13.74 21.37
C MET A 1 -27.76 12.96 21.14
N ALA A 2 -26.78 13.55 20.45
CA ALA A 2 -25.44 12.99 20.38
C ALA A 2 -24.67 13.52 21.60
N GLY A 3 -24.82 12.84 22.73
CA GLY A 3 -24.09 13.18 23.95
C GLY A 3 -22.66 12.66 23.83
N SER A 4 -21.70 13.57 23.72
CA SER A 4 -20.33 13.24 24.10
C SER A 4 -20.31 13.09 25.61
N ILE A 5 -19.87 11.93 26.09
CA ILE A 5 -19.55 11.72 27.51
C ILE A 5 -18.05 11.91 27.61
N GLU A 6 -17.63 13.00 28.25
CA GLU A 6 -16.25 13.17 28.70
C GLU A 6 -16.05 12.22 29.89
N GLY A 7 -15.45 11.06 29.64
CA GLY A 7 -15.00 10.19 30.71
C GLY A 7 -13.79 10.82 31.38
N ASN A 8 -13.80 10.93 32.72
CA ASN A 8 -12.62 11.36 33.46
C ASN A 8 -11.43 10.43 33.16
N PHE A 9 -10.40 10.95 32.50
CA PHE A 9 -9.12 10.27 32.35
C PHE A 9 -8.32 10.46 33.63
N ARG A 10 -7.83 9.36 34.22
CA ARG A 10 -6.73 9.44 35.17
C ARG A 10 -5.45 9.66 34.39
N GLU A 11 -4.86 10.84 34.51
CA GLU A 11 -3.54 11.12 33.96
C GLU A 11 -2.45 10.63 34.92
N ILE A 12 -1.45 9.96 34.38
CA ILE A 12 -0.25 9.50 35.09
C ILE A 12 1.00 10.03 34.40
N THR A 13 1.99 10.49 35.17
CA THR A 13 3.26 11.05 34.67
C THR A 13 4.48 10.25 35.09
N THR A 14 4.32 9.33 36.03
CA THR A 14 5.37 8.46 36.59
C THR A 14 4.87 7.02 36.72
N THR A 15 5.72 6.12 37.22
CA THR A 15 5.31 4.75 37.58
C THR A 15 4.14 4.77 38.55
N ASP A 16 3.14 3.92 38.28
CA ASP A 16 1.86 3.89 38.99
C ASP A 16 1.26 2.46 39.00
N VAL A 17 0.09 2.32 39.63
CA VAL A 17 -0.69 1.09 39.74
C VAL A 17 -2.08 1.32 39.19
N LEU A 18 -2.54 0.39 38.34
CA LEU A 18 -3.91 0.37 37.84
C LEU A 18 -4.86 -0.07 38.95
N THR A 19 -5.91 0.72 39.18
CA THR A 19 -6.91 0.49 40.22
C THR A 19 -8.27 0.16 39.61
N THR A 20 -9.19 -0.27 40.46
CA THR A 20 -10.56 -0.65 40.07
C THR A 20 -11.40 0.52 39.54
N ASN A 21 -10.99 1.76 39.83
CA ASN A 21 -11.69 2.97 39.43
C ASN A 21 -11.20 3.54 38.09
N ASP A 22 -10.13 2.98 37.54
CA ASP A 22 -9.40 3.57 36.41
C ASP A 22 -9.99 3.17 35.06
N TYR A 23 -11.21 3.57 34.72
CA TYR A 23 -11.78 3.19 33.42
C TYR A 23 -11.00 3.74 32.21
N HIS A 24 -10.45 4.95 32.34
CA HIS A 24 -9.61 5.59 31.34
C HIS A 24 -8.29 6.07 31.97
N VAL A 25 -7.16 5.59 31.45
CA VAL A 25 -5.83 5.97 31.90
C VAL A 25 -5.09 6.62 30.74
N SER A 26 -4.50 7.79 30.99
CA SER A 26 -3.61 8.45 30.05
C SER A 26 -2.23 8.66 30.65
N PHE A 27 -1.18 8.43 29.87
CA PHE A 27 0.19 8.69 30.29
C PHE A 27 0.79 9.85 29.50
N SER A 28 1.39 10.81 30.19
CA SER A 28 2.01 12.01 29.61
C SER A 28 3.42 12.30 30.16
N GLY A 29 4.03 11.31 30.83
CA GLY A 29 5.36 11.45 31.43
C GLY A 29 6.47 11.67 30.40
N THR A 30 7.58 12.24 30.88
CA THR A 30 8.79 12.55 30.09
C THR A 30 9.90 11.51 30.26
N THR A 31 9.67 10.48 31.06
CA THR A 31 10.57 9.34 31.27
C THR A 31 9.80 8.03 31.14
N VAL A 32 10.51 6.94 30.82
CA VAL A 32 9.90 5.62 30.80
C VAL A 32 9.30 5.29 32.17
N SER A 33 8.03 4.94 32.19
CA SER A 33 7.27 4.65 33.41
C SER A 33 6.57 3.31 33.33
N VAL A 34 6.24 2.74 34.48
CA VAL A 34 5.56 1.45 34.57
C VAL A 34 4.14 1.65 35.09
N LEU A 35 3.14 1.09 34.41
CA LEU A 35 1.81 0.89 34.98
C LEU A 35 1.69 -0.57 35.42
N ASN A 36 1.71 -0.78 36.74
CA ASN A 36 1.56 -2.10 37.33
C ASN A 36 0.10 -2.53 37.26
N LEU A 37 -0.15 -3.65 36.61
CA LEU A 37 -1.46 -4.27 36.53
C LEU A 37 -1.68 -5.10 37.80
N PRO A 38 -2.84 -4.99 38.47
CA PRO A 38 -3.14 -5.78 39.65
C PRO A 38 -3.29 -7.27 39.30
N SER A 39 -3.38 -8.13 40.32
CA SER A 39 -3.80 -9.50 40.07
C SER A 39 -5.22 -9.50 39.50
N MET A 40 -5.45 -10.26 38.42
CA MET A 40 -6.76 -10.35 37.80
C MET A 40 -7.88 -10.86 38.74
N SER A 41 -7.56 -11.61 39.81
CA SER A 41 -8.58 -12.21 40.67
C SER A 41 -8.05 -12.66 42.04
N ALA A 42 -8.81 -12.34 43.09
CA ALA A 42 -9.23 -13.34 44.06
C ALA A 42 -10.57 -13.92 43.55
N THR A 43 -10.74 -15.24 43.49
CA THR A 43 -11.99 -15.88 43.02
C THR A 43 -13.10 -15.74 44.05
N ASP A 44 -13.48 -14.50 44.36
CA ASP A 44 -14.37 -14.16 45.48
C ASP A 44 -15.41 -13.08 45.14
N ASN A 45 -15.42 -12.56 43.91
CA ASN A 45 -16.30 -11.45 43.47
C ASN A 45 -16.19 -10.20 44.36
N SER A 46 -15.06 -10.02 45.06
CA SER A 46 -14.83 -8.84 45.88
C SER A 46 -14.60 -7.60 45.02
N ILE A 47 -14.54 -6.44 45.66
CA ILE A 47 -14.13 -5.20 44.99
C ILE A 47 -12.73 -5.32 44.35
N SER A 48 -11.89 -6.24 44.85
CA SER A 48 -10.56 -6.53 44.31
C SER A 48 -10.55 -7.51 43.13
N ASP A 49 -11.71 -7.96 42.66
CA ASP A 49 -11.83 -8.79 41.47
C ASP A 49 -11.82 -7.94 40.19
N PHE A 50 -10.80 -8.16 39.35
CA PHE A 50 -10.58 -7.41 38.12
C PHE A 50 -11.17 -8.11 36.90
N ARG A 51 -11.60 -9.38 37.01
CA ARG A 51 -12.10 -10.19 35.88
C ARG A 51 -13.20 -9.48 35.10
N GLY A 52 -13.08 -9.50 33.77
CA GLY A 52 -14.05 -8.93 32.85
C GLY A 52 -14.06 -7.40 32.76
N ARG A 53 -13.28 -6.69 33.58
CA ARG A 53 -13.14 -5.23 33.47
C ARG A 53 -12.32 -4.85 32.24
N LYS A 54 -12.71 -3.73 31.63
CA LYS A 54 -12.04 -3.12 30.47
C LYS A 54 -11.45 -1.77 30.86
N TYR A 55 -10.22 -1.54 30.44
CA TYR A 55 -9.44 -0.36 30.73
C TYR A 55 -8.98 0.27 29.42
N TYR A 56 -9.27 1.55 29.22
CA TYR A 56 -8.80 2.29 28.05
C TYR A 56 -7.48 2.98 28.42
N ILE A 57 -6.37 2.53 27.82
CA ILE A 57 -5.04 3.04 28.11
C ILE A 57 -4.54 3.80 26.90
N LYS A 58 -4.08 5.04 27.10
CA LYS A 58 -3.49 5.87 26.05
C LYS A 58 -2.16 6.46 26.48
N ASN A 59 -1.14 6.30 25.67
CA ASN A 59 0.11 7.03 25.83
C ASN A 59 0.04 8.35 25.03
N ASN A 60 -0.22 9.44 25.73
CA ASN A 60 -0.20 10.81 25.19
C ASN A 60 1.20 11.45 25.24
N SER A 61 2.21 10.80 25.82
CA SER A 61 3.58 11.28 25.79
C SER A 61 4.05 11.44 24.35
N THR A 62 4.86 12.46 24.09
CA THR A 62 5.49 12.69 22.79
C THR A 62 6.83 11.97 22.64
N SER A 63 7.41 11.48 23.74
CA SER A 63 8.81 11.03 23.76
C SER A 63 9.12 9.88 24.72
N SER A 64 8.15 9.36 25.46
CA SER A 64 8.41 8.30 26.45
C SER A 64 7.41 7.16 26.39
N ASN A 65 7.93 5.96 26.66
CA ASN A 65 7.15 4.74 26.69
C ASN A 65 6.46 4.55 28.04
N LEU A 66 5.27 3.98 28.02
CA LEU A 66 4.62 3.39 29.19
C LEU A 66 4.77 1.87 29.12
N ILE A 67 5.25 1.23 30.17
CA ILE A 67 5.37 -0.22 30.26
C ILE A 67 4.22 -0.75 31.12
N LEU A 68 3.34 -1.56 30.54
CA LEU A 68 2.38 -2.35 31.30
C LEU A 68 3.10 -3.55 31.90
N THR A 69 2.92 -3.80 33.19
CA THR A 69 3.54 -4.94 33.88
C THR A 69 2.49 -5.75 34.62
N ALA A 70 2.27 -6.99 34.19
CA ALA A 70 1.43 -7.94 34.90
C ALA A 70 2.15 -8.49 36.13
N VAL A 71 1.38 -8.85 37.17
CA VAL A 71 1.92 -9.56 38.33
C VAL A 71 2.58 -10.88 37.95
N ALA A 72 3.51 -11.36 38.77
CA ALA A 72 4.21 -12.62 38.54
C ALA A 72 3.22 -13.78 38.31
N GLY A 73 3.49 -14.59 37.28
CA GLY A 73 2.63 -15.71 36.88
C GLY A 73 1.46 -15.34 35.96
N GLN A 74 1.24 -14.05 35.68
CA GLN A 74 0.27 -13.58 34.68
C GLN A 74 0.98 -13.07 33.42
N THR A 75 0.28 -13.13 32.30
CA THR A 75 0.78 -12.65 31.01
C THR A 75 -0.14 -11.62 30.39
N ILE A 76 0.38 -10.82 29.49
CA ILE A 76 -0.34 -9.92 28.60
C ILE A 76 -0.32 -10.59 27.22
N ARG A 77 -1.51 -10.87 26.70
CA ARG A 77 -1.71 -11.42 25.36
C ARG A 77 -2.12 -10.30 24.42
N ILE A 78 -1.53 -10.33 23.25
CA ILE A 78 -1.81 -9.39 22.16
C ILE A 78 -2.11 -10.30 21.00
N GLY A 79 -3.32 -10.18 20.41
CA GLY A 79 -3.80 -11.10 19.39
C GLY A 79 -2.78 -11.33 18.25
N GLY A 80 -2.91 -12.45 17.54
CA GLY A 80 -1.98 -12.85 16.48
C GLY A 80 -0.91 -13.83 16.97
N ASN A 81 0.30 -13.75 16.40
CA ASN A 81 1.42 -14.68 16.65
C ASN A 81 2.42 -14.20 17.72
N THR A 82 2.10 -13.14 18.47
CA THR A 82 2.98 -12.61 19.50
C THR A 82 2.98 -13.53 20.72
N VAL A 83 4.16 -13.93 21.19
CA VAL A 83 4.30 -14.75 22.40
C VAL A 83 3.82 -13.93 23.62
N PRO A 84 2.90 -14.48 24.45
CA PRO A 84 2.46 -13.80 25.67
C PRO A 84 3.64 -13.49 26.60
N ALA A 85 3.67 -12.29 27.16
CA ALA A 85 4.75 -11.82 28.04
C ALA A 85 4.18 -11.13 29.28
N ASN A 86 4.93 -11.08 30.38
CA ASN A 86 4.50 -10.38 31.60
C ASN A 86 4.56 -8.85 31.49
N THR A 87 5.12 -8.32 30.40
CA THR A 87 5.23 -6.89 30.15
C THR A 87 4.86 -6.54 28.72
N TYR A 88 4.36 -5.32 28.51
CA TYR A 88 4.15 -4.75 27.18
C TYR A 88 4.48 -3.26 27.13
N THR A 89 5.14 -2.81 26.06
CA THR A 89 5.51 -1.41 25.88
C THR A 89 4.47 -0.69 25.02
N VAL A 90 3.77 0.29 25.61
CA VAL A 90 2.88 1.22 24.92
C VAL A 90 3.70 2.45 24.52
N ALA A 91 4.06 2.54 23.24
CA ALA A 91 4.84 3.65 22.68
C ALA A 91 4.06 4.98 22.66
N PRO A 92 4.74 6.15 22.56
CA PRO A 92 4.13 7.44 22.28
C PRO A 92 3.05 7.38 21.20
N GLY A 93 1.87 7.93 21.48
CA GLY A 93 0.75 7.99 20.55
C GLY A 93 -0.08 6.71 20.43
N VAL A 94 0.27 5.61 21.12
CA VAL A 94 -0.49 4.36 21.09
C VAL A 94 -1.62 4.38 22.12
N TYR A 95 -2.78 3.81 21.76
CA TYR A 95 -3.84 3.50 22.70
C TYR A 95 -4.36 2.07 22.51
N GLY A 96 -4.95 1.51 23.56
CA GLY A 96 -5.51 0.16 23.54
C GLY A 96 -6.53 -0.06 24.65
N ILE A 97 -7.24 -1.19 24.53
CA ILE A 97 -8.21 -1.69 25.49
C ILE A 97 -7.58 -2.90 26.16
N LEU A 98 -7.33 -2.79 27.45
CA LEU A 98 -6.83 -3.88 28.28
C LEU A 98 -8.01 -4.53 29.00
N THR A 99 -8.14 -5.85 28.89
CA THR A 99 -9.21 -6.65 29.49
C THR A 99 -8.62 -7.71 30.40
N ALA A 100 -9.07 -7.81 31.66
CA ALA A 100 -8.68 -8.91 32.53
C ALA A 100 -9.44 -10.19 32.11
N ASN A 101 -8.75 -11.17 31.52
CA ASN A 101 -9.37 -12.42 31.08
C ASN A 101 -9.20 -13.52 32.15
N GLY A 102 -10.18 -14.40 32.28
CA GLY A 102 -10.19 -15.49 33.27
C GLY A 102 -9.12 -16.58 33.06
N SER A 103 -8.39 -16.59 31.94
CA SER A 103 -7.40 -17.63 31.59
C SER A 103 -5.94 -17.24 31.87
N ASN A 104 -5.63 -16.73 33.07
CA ASN A 104 -4.30 -16.34 33.56
C ASN A 104 -3.62 -15.17 32.82
N GLY A 105 -4.31 -14.04 32.72
CA GLY A 105 -3.67 -12.83 32.25
C GLY A 105 -4.59 -11.72 31.79
N TRP A 106 -4.00 -10.83 31.02
CA TRP A 106 -4.64 -9.66 30.44
C TRP A 106 -4.65 -9.80 28.93
N ASP A 107 -5.76 -9.45 28.29
CA ASP A 107 -5.85 -9.30 26.84
C ASP A 107 -5.73 -7.82 26.50
N LEU A 108 -4.79 -7.49 25.63
CA LEU A 108 -4.58 -6.14 25.15
C LEU A 108 -4.92 -6.06 23.67
N ASP A 109 -5.99 -5.32 23.38
CA ASP A 109 -6.39 -4.95 22.03
C ASP A 109 -5.87 -3.54 21.72
N LEU A 110 -4.99 -3.41 20.75
CA LEU A 110 -4.32 -2.15 20.43
C LEU A 110 -5.02 -1.47 19.27
N ALA A 111 -5.43 -0.23 19.50
CA ALA A 111 -6.08 0.58 18.49
C ALA A 111 -5.17 1.73 18.02
N VAL A 112 -3.85 1.53 17.98
CA VAL A 112 -2.94 2.23 17.07
C VAL A 112 -1.79 1.30 16.69
N SER A 113 -1.58 1.20 15.37
CA SER A 113 -0.61 0.36 14.66
C SER A 113 0.85 0.66 15.04
N THR A 114 1.45 -0.16 15.90
CA THR A 114 2.92 -0.31 16.02
C THR A 114 3.41 -1.74 15.84
N LEU A 115 2.58 -2.66 15.33
CA LEU A 115 3.18 -3.76 14.57
C LEU A 115 4.04 -3.09 13.48
N PRO A 116 5.31 -3.49 13.28
CA PRO A 116 6.05 -3.03 12.11
C PRO A 116 5.11 -3.28 10.93
N ASP A 117 4.77 -2.20 10.25
CA ASP A 117 3.81 -2.23 9.17
C ASP A 117 4.48 -2.90 7.98
N THR A 118 4.59 -4.21 8.11
CA THR A 118 5.13 -5.14 7.12
C THR A 118 4.10 -5.42 6.02
N SER A 119 2.91 -4.83 6.14
CA SER A 119 1.88 -4.91 5.11
C SER A 119 2.20 -3.94 3.98
N TRP A 120 2.00 -4.37 2.75
CA TRP A 120 2.06 -3.48 1.60
C TRP A 120 0.84 -2.57 1.62
N LYS A 121 1.09 -1.25 1.61
CA LYS A 121 0.03 -0.24 1.55
C LYS A 121 0.08 0.48 0.22
N LEU A 122 -1.06 0.58 -0.45
CA LEU A 122 -1.22 1.50 -1.58
C LEU A 122 -1.16 2.94 -1.04
N THR A 123 -0.19 3.71 -1.49
CA THR A 123 0.09 5.06 -0.99
C THR A 123 -0.03 6.14 -2.05
N SER A 124 0.11 5.77 -3.33
CA SER A 124 -0.09 6.66 -4.46
C SER A 124 -0.60 5.85 -5.65
N SER A 125 -1.44 6.47 -6.48
CA SER A 125 -1.87 5.89 -7.74
C SER A 125 -2.05 6.98 -8.78
N GLY A 126 -1.77 6.64 -10.03
CA GLY A 126 -1.99 7.46 -11.21
C GLY A 126 -2.78 6.66 -12.22
N PHE A 127 -3.73 7.31 -12.88
CA PHE A 127 -4.53 6.71 -13.93
C PHE A 127 -4.72 7.69 -15.09
N ASN A 128 -4.60 7.19 -16.30
CA ASN A 128 -4.92 7.91 -17.52
C ASN A 128 -5.63 6.95 -18.48
N GLY A 129 -6.89 7.24 -18.78
CA GLY A 129 -7.76 6.41 -19.62
C GLY A 129 -8.27 7.15 -20.85
N THR A 130 -7.41 7.95 -21.48
CA THR A 130 -7.82 8.79 -22.61
C THR A 130 -7.95 7.96 -23.88
N LEU A 131 -9.11 8.01 -24.54
CA LEU A 131 -9.27 7.48 -25.90
C LEU A 131 -8.39 8.27 -26.87
N ASN A 132 -7.59 7.57 -27.67
CA ASN A 132 -6.81 8.20 -28.71
C ASN A 132 -7.74 8.45 -29.91
N VAL A 133 -7.89 9.72 -30.29
CA VAL A 133 -8.75 10.11 -31.43
C VAL A 133 -8.33 9.39 -32.73
N LEU A 134 -7.03 9.13 -32.89
CA LEU A 134 -6.37 8.15 -33.77
C LEU A 134 -4.86 8.45 -33.73
N GLN A 135 -4.02 7.53 -33.26
CA GLN A 135 -2.56 7.70 -33.29
C GLN A 135 -1.93 6.75 -34.33
N PRO A 136 -1.43 7.26 -35.48
CA PRO A 136 -0.61 6.46 -36.38
C PRO A 136 0.70 6.06 -35.70
N ILE A 137 1.07 4.78 -35.84
CA ILE A 137 2.39 4.29 -35.48
C ILE A 137 3.19 4.17 -36.77
N ASN A 138 4.07 5.13 -37.00
CA ASN A 138 4.84 5.20 -38.23
C ASN A 138 5.90 4.08 -38.26
N THR A 139 6.21 3.60 -39.46
CA THR A 139 7.38 2.74 -39.68
C THR A 139 8.65 3.52 -39.35
N GLY A 140 9.65 2.86 -38.78
CA GLY A 140 10.93 3.49 -38.44
C GLY A 140 11.71 2.72 -37.38
N THR A 141 12.90 3.22 -37.05
CA THR A 141 13.81 2.64 -36.05
C THR A 141 13.70 3.31 -34.67
N THR A 142 12.78 4.27 -34.52
CA THR A 142 12.62 5.08 -33.31
C THR A 142 11.32 4.78 -32.59
N TYR A 143 11.38 4.68 -31.27
CA TYR A 143 10.22 4.58 -30.42
C TYR A 143 9.36 5.86 -30.46
N GLN A 144 8.05 5.68 -30.56
CA GLN A 144 7.05 6.74 -30.53
C GLN A 144 6.28 6.67 -29.20
N THR A 145 6.14 7.80 -28.50
CA THR A 145 5.33 7.88 -27.28
C THR A 145 3.87 7.61 -27.60
N VAL A 146 3.24 6.73 -26.83
CA VAL A 146 1.82 6.44 -26.95
C VAL A 146 1.01 7.55 -26.29
N ASN A 147 0.15 8.19 -27.05
CA ASN A 147 -0.76 9.21 -26.54
C ASN A 147 -1.70 8.58 -25.51
N GLY A 148 -2.02 9.34 -24.44
CA GLY A 148 -2.84 8.83 -23.34
C GLY A 148 -2.12 7.84 -22.40
N SER A 149 -0.85 7.51 -22.64
CA SER A 149 -0.09 6.59 -21.77
C SER A 149 0.56 7.25 -20.55
N THR A 150 0.59 8.58 -20.48
CA THR A 150 1.31 9.29 -19.42
C THR A 150 0.62 9.10 -18.07
N VAL A 151 1.34 8.56 -17.08
CA VAL A 151 0.89 8.45 -15.68
C VAL A 151 1.92 9.04 -14.73
N THR A 152 1.46 9.76 -13.72
CA THR A 152 2.31 10.40 -12.69
C THR A 152 1.98 9.82 -11.33
N ILE A 153 3.02 9.52 -10.54
CA ILE A 153 2.92 8.99 -9.17
C ILE A 153 3.93 9.68 -8.27
N THR A 154 3.69 9.62 -6.96
CA THR A 154 4.61 10.09 -5.94
C THR A 154 5.00 8.94 -5.03
N VAL A 155 6.29 8.71 -4.87
CA VAL A 155 6.85 7.80 -3.87
C VAL A 155 7.08 8.59 -2.58
N PRO A 156 6.32 8.34 -1.50
CA PRO A 156 6.51 9.05 -0.23
C PRO A 156 7.81 8.67 0.45
N ALA A 157 8.35 9.58 1.26
CA ALA A 157 9.48 9.31 2.14
C ALA A 157 9.06 8.54 3.40
N GLY A 158 10.03 7.98 4.12
CA GLY A 158 9.81 7.33 5.42
C GLY A 158 9.44 5.84 5.36
N TYR A 159 9.56 5.21 4.20
CA TYR A 159 9.37 3.77 4.01
C TYR A 159 10.69 3.05 3.72
N THR A 160 10.81 1.80 4.14
CA THR A 160 12.01 0.96 3.92
C THR A 160 12.00 0.28 2.56
N GLU A 161 10.81 -0.03 2.02
CA GLU A 161 10.62 -0.61 0.69
C GLU A 161 9.52 0.09 -0.09
N SER A 162 9.72 0.21 -1.42
CA SER A 162 8.71 0.69 -2.36
C SER A 162 8.59 -0.22 -3.58
N ARG A 163 7.37 -0.42 -4.08
CA ARG A 163 7.08 -1.12 -5.34
C ARG A 163 6.14 -0.26 -6.16
N VAL A 164 6.60 0.15 -7.33
CA VAL A 164 5.75 0.78 -8.34
C VAL A 164 5.31 -0.28 -9.32
N VAL A 165 4.01 -0.45 -9.49
CA VAL A 165 3.41 -1.35 -10.47
C VAL A 165 2.79 -0.50 -11.57
N LEU A 166 3.24 -0.73 -12.80
CA LEU A 166 2.77 -0.07 -14.01
C LEU A 166 1.96 -1.05 -14.83
N LYS A 167 0.84 -0.59 -15.38
CA LYS A 167 -0.02 -1.36 -16.28
C LYS A 167 -0.52 -0.48 -17.42
N PHE A 168 -0.42 -0.99 -18.63
CA PHE A 168 -0.90 -0.36 -19.85
C PHE A 168 -1.69 -1.39 -20.66
N ASP A 169 -2.99 -1.19 -20.79
CA ASP A 169 -3.83 -2.04 -21.63
C ASP A 169 -4.30 -1.22 -22.83
N GLY A 170 -3.97 -1.65 -24.05
CA GLY A 170 -4.29 -0.88 -25.25
C GLY A 170 -4.73 -1.74 -26.42
N TRP A 171 -5.28 -1.06 -27.41
CA TRP A 171 -5.73 -1.67 -28.65
C TRP A 171 -5.61 -0.71 -29.84
N GLY A 172 -5.59 -1.31 -31.01
CA GLY A 172 -5.37 -0.61 -32.26
C GLY A 172 -5.76 -1.46 -33.45
N ASP A 173 -5.65 -0.87 -34.62
CA ASP A 173 -6.05 -1.49 -35.88
C ASP A 173 -4.88 -1.45 -36.88
N VAL A 174 -4.77 -2.48 -37.69
CA VAL A 174 -3.82 -2.61 -38.79
C VAL A 174 -4.53 -2.88 -40.11
N SER A 175 -4.05 -2.27 -41.19
CA SER A 175 -4.53 -2.47 -42.55
C SER A 175 -3.35 -2.66 -43.51
N ALA A 176 -3.50 -3.55 -44.48
CA ALA A 176 -2.46 -3.85 -45.48
C ALA A 176 -3.07 -4.18 -46.84
N GLY A 177 -2.30 -3.99 -47.91
CA GLY A 177 -2.74 -4.28 -49.29
C GLY A 177 -2.88 -5.77 -49.63
N GLY A 178 -2.55 -6.66 -48.69
CA GLY A 178 -2.49 -8.11 -48.87
C GLY A 178 -2.19 -8.82 -47.55
N ALA A 179 -1.89 -10.11 -47.62
CA ALA A 179 -1.47 -10.86 -46.44
C ALA A 179 -0.16 -10.27 -45.87
N ALA A 180 -0.17 -9.88 -44.60
CA ALA A 180 0.95 -9.24 -43.92
C ALA A 180 0.96 -9.59 -42.43
N MET A 181 2.10 -9.48 -41.78
CA MET A 181 2.25 -9.66 -40.35
C MET A 181 3.39 -8.80 -39.81
N GLY A 182 3.42 -8.61 -38.50
CA GLY A 182 4.52 -7.95 -37.83
C GLY A 182 4.33 -7.90 -36.33
N SER A 183 5.21 -7.16 -35.65
CA SER A 183 5.16 -6.99 -34.20
C SER A 183 5.30 -5.52 -33.79
N LEU A 184 4.86 -5.28 -32.57
CA LEU A 184 5.01 -4.05 -31.81
C LEU A 184 5.87 -4.37 -30.60
N ARG A 185 6.95 -3.63 -30.40
CA ARG A 185 7.75 -3.68 -29.18
C ARG A 185 7.49 -2.45 -28.35
N PHE A 186 7.32 -2.66 -27.05
CA PHE A 186 7.05 -1.60 -26.10
C PHE A 186 8.22 -1.36 -25.16
N GLN A 187 8.42 -0.11 -24.77
CA GLN A 187 9.32 0.28 -23.69
C GLN A 187 8.63 1.30 -22.79
N ILE A 188 9.12 1.42 -21.56
CA ILE A 188 8.64 2.43 -20.61
C ILE A 188 9.74 3.45 -20.39
N VAL A 189 9.40 4.74 -20.52
CA VAL A 189 10.29 5.86 -20.22
C VAL A 189 9.84 6.51 -18.92
N GLN A 190 10.74 6.53 -17.94
CA GLN A 190 10.60 7.21 -16.67
C GLN A 190 11.29 8.58 -16.73
N THR A 191 10.61 9.59 -16.18
CA THR A 191 11.15 10.93 -15.92
C THR A 191 10.75 11.38 -14.50
N GLY A 192 11.30 12.50 -14.03
CA GLY A 192 11.06 13.02 -12.68
C GLY A 192 12.36 13.10 -11.87
N VAL A 193 12.33 12.63 -10.62
CA VAL A 193 13.51 12.62 -9.73
C VAL A 193 14.71 11.88 -10.35
N SER A 194 14.45 10.82 -11.09
CA SER A 194 15.46 10.16 -11.91
C SER A 194 14.86 9.71 -13.24
N ALA A 195 15.71 9.65 -14.27
CA ALA A 195 15.34 9.16 -15.59
C ALA A 195 15.82 7.71 -15.79
N ALA A 196 14.99 6.90 -16.42
CA ALA A 196 15.31 5.54 -16.79
C ALA A 196 14.50 5.11 -18.01
N THR A 197 15.04 4.18 -18.80
CA THR A 197 14.31 3.51 -19.88
C THR A 197 14.31 2.02 -19.61
N TYR A 198 13.11 1.45 -19.51
CA TYR A 198 12.90 0.02 -19.36
C TYR A 198 12.58 -0.55 -20.73
N ALA A 199 13.58 -1.13 -21.39
CA ALA A 199 13.47 -1.64 -22.74
C ALA A 199 12.64 -2.93 -22.81
N SER A 200 11.94 -3.13 -23.93
CA SER A 200 11.28 -4.39 -24.30
C SER A 200 10.35 -4.96 -23.22
N THR A 201 9.55 -4.11 -22.59
CA THR A 201 8.64 -4.51 -21.48
C THR A 201 7.54 -5.46 -21.95
N THR A 202 7.14 -5.39 -23.22
CA THR A 202 6.13 -6.25 -23.85
C THR A 202 6.33 -6.26 -25.36
N MET A 203 5.90 -7.35 -26.00
CA MET A 203 5.73 -7.42 -27.46
C MET A 203 4.32 -7.89 -27.78
N ALA A 204 3.71 -7.31 -28.82
CA ALA A 204 2.44 -7.74 -29.36
C ALA A 204 2.57 -7.99 -30.86
N SER A 205 1.94 -9.03 -31.37
CA SER A 205 1.95 -9.34 -32.80
C SER A 205 0.62 -8.96 -33.43
N TRP A 206 0.66 -8.66 -34.72
CA TRP A 206 -0.53 -8.44 -35.52
C TRP A 206 -0.40 -9.21 -36.84
N SER A 207 -1.53 -9.59 -37.41
CA SER A 207 -1.58 -10.23 -38.72
C SER A 207 -2.81 -9.79 -39.50
N VAL A 208 -2.60 -9.62 -40.79
CA VAL A 208 -3.61 -9.38 -41.82
C VAL A 208 -3.57 -10.61 -42.73
N PRO A 209 -4.53 -11.54 -42.65
CA PRO A 209 -4.47 -12.81 -43.38
C PRO A 209 -4.74 -12.69 -44.90
N PHE A 210 -5.38 -11.61 -45.35
CA PHE A 210 -5.71 -11.40 -46.76
C PHE A 210 -5.88 -9.92 -47.09
N ALA A 211 -5.84 -9.58 -48.38
CA ALA A 211 -6.09 -8.23 -48.86
C ALA A 211 -7.47 -7.76 -48.40
N ASN A 212 -7.53 -6.67 -47.65
CA ASN A 212 -8.79 -6.10 -47.21
C ASN A 212 -8.76 -4.59 -47.42
N GLY A 213 -9.43 -4.13 -48.47
CA GLY A 213 -9.42 -2.72 -48.88
C GLY A 213 -10.21 -1.78 -47.98
N SER A 214 -10.98 -2.28 -46.99
CA SER A 214 -11.81 -1.41 -46.13
C SER A 214 -11.97 -1.83 -44.67
N THR A 215 -11.78 -3.11 -44.30
CA THR A 215 -11.90 -3.54 -42.89
C THR A 215 -10.52 -3.79 -42.27
N PRO A 216 -10.12 -3.02 -41.25
CA PRO A 216 -8.86 -3.26 -40.58
C PRO A 216 -8.94 -4.44 -39.61
N TYR A 217 -7.79 -5.03 -39.29
CA TYR A 217 -7.64 -6.08 -38.29
C TYR A 217 -7.22 -5.49 -36.96
N ARG A 218 -7.88 -5.91 -35.88
CA ARG A 218 -7.61 -5.41 -34.54
C ARG A 218 -6.47 -6.16 -33.88
N TYR A 219 -5.64 -5.42 -33.16
CA TYR A 219 -4.68 -5.96 -32.20
C TYR A 219 -4.93 -5.34 -30.83
N ASN A 220 -4.49 -6.04 -29.79
CA ASN A 220 -4.49 -5.56 -28.41
C ASN A 220 -3.21 -5.98 -27.71
N PHE A 221 -2.87 -5.28 -26.63
CA PHE A 221 -1.68 -5.58 -25.84
C PHE A 221 -1.91 -5.26 -24.36
N PRO A 222 -1.44 -6.14 -23.46
CA PRO A 222 -1.20 -5.81 -22.06
C PRO A 222 0.30 -5.62 -21.82
N ALA A 223 0.72 -4.44 -21.34
CA ALA A 223 2.07 -4.21 -20.88
C ALA A 223 2.08 -3.93 -19.38
N ALA A 224 2.79 -4.76 -18.61
CA ALA A 224 2.93 -4.61 -17.17
C ALA A 224 4.41 -4.59 -16.78
N TYR A 225 4.76 -3.77 -15.80
CA TYR A 225 6.14 -3.67 -15.32
C TYR A 225 6.15 -3.29 -13.84
N SER A 226 7.12 -3.81 -13.08
CA SER A 226 7.31 -3.44 -11.68
C SER A 226 8.70 -2.86 -11.45
N ILE A 227 8.75 -1.77 -10.70
CA ILE A 227 9.98 -1.08 -10.31
C ILE A 227 10.08 -1.14 -8.80
N SER A 228 11.27 -1.44 -8.30
CA SER A 228 11.49 -1.65 -6.87
C SER A 228 12.39 -0.56 -6.32
N ASN A 229 12.04 -0.07 -5.13
CA ASN A 229 12.85 0.83 -4.33
C ASN A 229 13.23 2.11 -5.08
N LEU A 230 12.27 2.73 -5.77
CA LEU A 230 12.43 4.09 -6.23
C LEU A 230 12.62 5.01 -5.02
N ALA A 231 13.53 5.98 -5.16
CA ALA A 231 13.76 6.99 -4.15
C ALA A 231 12.48 7.85 -3.96
N PRO A 232 12.31 8.51 -2.81
CA PRO A 232 11.18 9.39 -2.59
C PRO A 232 11.11 10.54 -3.61
N GLY A 233 9.90 10.82 -4.10
CA GLY A 233 9.56 11.96 -4.95
C GLY A 233 8.64 11.60 -6.13
N THR A 234 8.52 12.51 -7.08
CA THR A 234 7.54 12.40 -8.17
C THR A 234 8.15 11.85 -9.45
N TYR A 235 7.45 10.88 -10.05
CA TYR A 235 7.85 10.21 -11.29
C TYR A 235 6.72 10.25 -12.30
N THR A 236 7.09 10.39 -13.57
CA THR A 236 6.18 10.28 -14.72
C THR A 236 6.64 9.15 -15.62
N PHE A 237 5.71 8.27 -16.00
CA PHE A 237 5.95 7.14 -16.87
C PHE A 237 5.16 7.29 -18.17
N ASN A 238 5.82 7.00 -19.29
CA ASN A 238 5.22 6.96 -20.62
C ASN A 238 5.48 5.60 -21.26
N LEU A 239 4.48 5.04 -21.93
CA LEU A 239 4.67 3.90 -22.81
C LEU A 239 5.13 4.43 -24.17
N GLN A 240 6.14 3.78 -24.75
CA GLN A 240 6.52 4.01 -26.13
C GLN A 240 6.46 2.71 -26.92
N VAL A 241 6.24 2.83 -28.22
CA VAL A 241 6.07 1.70 -29.14
C VAL A 241 6.92 1.89 -30.39
N ILE A 242 7.40 0.78 -30.93
CA ILE A 242 8.05 0.70 -32.25
C ILE A 242 7.47 -0.48 -33.03
N ARG A 243 7.40 -0.35 -34.36
CA ARG A 243 7.01 -1.41 -35.30
C ARG A 243 8.25 -2.20 -35.70
N GLU A 244 8.16 -3.52 -35.66
CA GLU A 244 9.28 -4.41 -35.97
C GLU A 244 8.79 -5.64 -36.75
N SER A 245 9.75 -6.33 -37.38
CA SER A 245 9.55 -7.66 -37.95
C SER A 245 8.38 -7.76 -38.94
N GLU A 246 8.13 -6.69 -39.72
CA GLU A 246 7.06 -6.68 -40.72
C GLU A 246 7.41 -7.55 -41.93
N ALA A 247 6.47 -8.38 -42.37
CA ALA A 247 6.63 -9.25 -43.52
C ALA A 247 5.31 -9.36 -44.31
N GLY A 248 5.41 -9.61 -45.61
CA GLY A 248 4.27 -9.74 -46.52
C GLY A 248 3.96 -8.46 -47.29
N ALA A 249 2.68 -8.21 -47.55
CA ALA A 249 2.22 -7.03 -48.30
C ALA A 249 2.48 -5.72 -47.54
N ALA A 250 2.49 -4.60 -48.29
CA ALA A 250 2.67 -3.27 -47.70
C ALA A 250 1.55 -2.93 -46.70
N VAL A 251 1.95 -2.46 -45.52
CA VAL A 251 1.04 -1.99 -44.46
C VAL A 251 0.59 -0.57 -44.81
N ASN A 252 -0.71 -0.40 -45.01
CA ASN A 252 -1.34 0.88 -45.35
C ASN A 252 -1.52 1.78 -44.13
N GLY A 253 -1.66 1.18 -42.94
CA GLY A 253 -1.75 1.91 -41.68
C GLY A 253 -1.73 0.97 -40.48
N LEU A 254 -1.02 1.40 -39.43
CA LEU A 254 -1.07 0.80 -38.10
C LEU A 254 -1.37 1.92 -37.12
N THR A 255 -2.45 1.77 -36.37
CA THR A 255 -3.02 2.85 -35.55
C THR A 255 -3.34 2.36 -34.15
N MET A 256 -3.19 3.25 -33.17
CA MET A 256 -3.60 3.04 -31.80
C MET A 256 -4.80 3.91 -31.46
N TRP A 257 -5.86 3.27 -30.97
CA TRP A 257 -7.16 3.89 -30.73
C TRP A 257 -7.46 4.10 -29.25
N GLY A 258 -6.95 3.25 -28.37
CA GLY A 258 -7.21 3.38 -26.95
C GLY A 258 -6.11 2.78 -26.11
N ILE A 259 -5.85 3.43 -24.99
CA ILE A 259 -4.98 2.92 -23.93
C ILE A 259 -5.56 3.29 -22.57
N GLN A 260 -5.42 2.38 -21.63
CA GLN A 260 -5.63 2.60 -20.21
C GLN A 260 -4.29 2.40 -19.52
N ALA A 261 -3.73 3.50 -19.01
CA ALA A 261 -2.50 3.52 -18.26
C ALA A 261 -2.79 3.67 -16.76
N ARG A 262 -2.14 2.84 -15.95
CA ARG A 262 -2.23 2.85 -14.49
C ARG A 262 -0.84 2.72 -13.88
N ALA A 263 -0.62 3.44 -12.81
CA ALA A 263 0.53 3.28 -11.94
C ALA A 263 0.07 3.23 -10.49
N GLU A 264 0.65 2.36 -9.69
CA GLU A 264 0.36 2.20 -8.27
C GLU A 264 1.65 2.12 -7.48
N VAL A 265 1.69 2.76 -6.32
CA VAL A 265 2.83 2.74 -5.40
C VAL A 265 2.43 2.02 -4.13
N TYR A 266 3.04 0.87 -3.93
CA TYR A 266 2.94 0.10 -2.71
C TYR A 266 4.19 0.36 -1.86
N ASN A 267 4.00 0.73 -0.60
CA ASN A 267 5.10 0.92 0.34
C ASN A 267 4.93 0.05 1.57
N ARG A 268 6.05 -0.24 2.23
CA ARG A 268 6.14 -1.07 3.42
C ARG A 268 7.26 -0.56 4.33
N ASN A 269 7.09 -0.79 5.64
CA ASN A 269 8.13 -0.61 6.65
C ASN A 269 8.77 -1.95 7.08
#